data_AF-A0A7S2L9Q0-F1
#
_entry.id   AF-A0A7S2L9Q0-F1
#
_cell.length_a   1.000
_cell.length_b   1.000
_cell.length_c   1.000
_cell.angle_alpha   90.00
_cell.angle_beta   90.00
_cell.angle_gamma   90.00
#
_symmetry.space_group_name_H-M   'P 1'
#
loop_
_entity.id
_entity.type
_entity.pdbx_description
1 polymer ?
#
loop_
_entity_poly.entity_id
_entity_poly.type
_entity_poly.pdbx_seq_one_letter_code
_entity_poly.pdbx_strand_id
1 'polypeptide(L)'
;TKEGKGVYHMSSLLNELEYSKSEDDQQENTAGETTLPSVAAATESTNSSEYEGAMITSDNSFVESHVKVMGLGFITNMAEYMVAADVLVSKAGPGTIAEAASLSLPVMLTSFLPGQEEGNVDYVVQGEFGTFVSDSDPQGISDVVASWLTDVQKLKHLSANAKKCGAPDAAAEIVEAIGESALRWKNINDSKHAKS
;
A
#
# COMPACT_ATOMS: atom_id res chain seq x y z
N THR A 1 11.77 5.28 41.78
CA THR A 1 11.40 6.67 41.41
C THR A 1 10.96 6.64 39.96
N LYS A 2 9.66 6.92 39.72
CA LYS A 2 8.97 7.43 38.49
C LYS A 2 9.34 6.82 37.12
N GLU A 3 8.46 6.59 36.15
CA GLU A 3 7.03 6.80 35.85
C GLU A 3 6.84 5.97 34.56
N GLY A 4 5.79 5.16 34.37
CA GLY A 4 4.55 5.61 33.73
C GLY A 4 4.22 4.71 32.53
N LYS A 5 3.53 3.59 32.77
CA LYS A 5 2.91 2.78 31.71
C LYS A 5 1.65 3.49 31.23
N GLY A 6 1.68 4.06 30.03
CA GLY A 6 0.50 4.57 29.34
C GLY A 6 -0.24 3.43 28.66
N VAL A 7 -1.36 3.00 29.24
CA VAL A 7 -2.35 2.13 28.59
C VAL A 7 -3.29 3.05 27.81
N TYR A 8 -3.28 2.99 26.48
CA TYR A 8 -4.20 3.77 25.66
C TYR A 8 -5.54 3.04 25.58
N HIS A 9 -6.58 3.67 26.14
CA HIS A 9 -7.96 3.18 26.09
C HIS A 9 -8.66 3.80 24.87
N MET A 10 -9.07 2.97 23.90
CA MET A 10 -9.71 3.37 22.62
C MET A 10 -11.09 4.05 22.75
N SER A 11 -11.58 4.29 23.97
CA SER A 11 -12.93 4.84 24.20
C SER A 11 -13.00 6.38 24.18
N SER A 12 -11.89 7.09 24.03
CA SER A 12 -11.86 8.56 24.14
C SER A 12 -11.88 9.34 22.81
N LEU A 13 -11.99 8.67 21.66
CA LEU A 13 -11.95 9.34 20.34
C LEU A 13 -13.25 9.29 19.53
N LEU A 14 -14.37 8.83 20.11
CA LEU A 14 -15.62 8.59 19.37
C LEU A 14 -16.78 9.47 19.82
N ASN A 15 -16.63 10.80 19.87
CA ASN A 15 -17.77 11.64 20.27
C ASN A 15 -17.96 12.96 19.51
N GLU A 16 -17.57 13.06 18.24
CA GLU A 16 -17.73 14.35 17.53
C GLU A 16 -18.19 14.30 16.07
N LEU A 17 -18.85 13.22 15.61
CA LEU A 17 -19.45 13.21 14.26
C LEU A 17 -20.87 12.62 14.25
N GLU A 18 -21.79 13.31 14.90
CA GLU A 18 -23.22 13.29 14.53
C GLU A 18 -23.63 14.70 14.08
N TYR A 19 -23.75 14.93 12.77
CA TYR A 19 -24.61 16.01 12.27
C TYR A 19 -25.09 15.79 10.82
N SER A 20 -26.42 15.69 10.71
CA SER A 20 -27.35 16.01 9.60
C SER A 20 -27.36 15.21 8.28
N LYS A 21 -28.54 14.60 8.06
CA LYS A 21 -29.16 14.11 6.81
C LYS A 21 -29.51 15.23 5.81
N SER A 22 -29.65 14.87 4.53
CA SER A 22 -30.89 15.13 3.74
C SER A 22 -30.91 14.38 2.40
N GLU A 23 -32.09 13.85 2.07
CA GLU A 23 -32.61 13.35 0.78
C GLU A 23 -32.60 14.49 -0.28
N ASP A 24 -32.72 14.38 -1.60
CA ASP A 24 -33.51 13.57 -2.54
C ASP A 24 -32.91 13.73 -3.97
N ASP A 25 -33.13 12.77 -4.87
CA ASP A 25 -33.84 12.92 -6.17
C ASP A 25 -33.45 11.90 -7.25
N GLN A 26 -34.48 11.27 -7.79
CA GLN A 26 -34.47 10.35 -8.91
C GLN A 26 -34.51 11.14 -10.23
N GLN A 27 -33.82 10.66 -11.29
CA GLN A 27 -34.49 10.38 -12.56
C GLN A 27 -33.63 9.64 -13.59
N GLU A 28 -34.29 8.61 -14.11
CA GLU A 28 -34.12 7.82 -15.32
C GLU A 28 -33.58 8.49 -16.60
N ASN A 29 -32.78 7.70 -17.32
CA ASN A 29 -33.06 7.13 -18.66
C ASN A 29 -32.15 7.48 -19.86
N THR A 30 -31.91 6.37 -20.57
CA THR A 30 -31.78 6.17 -22.02
C THR A 30 -30.42 6.23 -22.73
N ALA A 31 -30.17 5.10 -23.38
CA ALA A 31 -29.10 4.71 -24.28
C ALA A 31 -28.94 5.61 -25.51
N GLY A 32 -27.71 5.68 -26.00
CA GLY A 32 -27.35 6.27 -27.28
C GLY A 32 -25.98 5.77 -27.73
N GLU A 33 -26.00 4.61 -28.38
CA GLU A 33 -24.91 3.99 -29.13
C GLU A 33 -24.45 4.93 -30.26
N THR A 34 -23.16 5.28 -30.37
CA THR A 34 -22.59 5.81 -31.61
C THR A 34 -21.12 5.43 -31.74
N THR A 35 -20.83 4.93 -32.93
CA THR A 35 -19.68 4.23 -33.47
C THR A 35 -18.45 5.10 -33.71
N LEU A 36 -17.28 4.46 -33.58
CA LEU A 36 -15.96 4.93 -34.02
C LEU A 36 -15.86 5.00 -35.55
N PRO A 37 -15.08 5.93 -36.12
CA PRO A 37 -14.43 5.73 -37.41
C PRO A 37 -12.93 5.43 -37.26
N SER A 38 -12.46 4.57 -38.17
CA SER A 38 -11.13 3.98 -38.23
C SER A 38 -10.24 4.62 -39.30
N VAL A 39 -8.92 4.57 -39.06
CA VAL A 39 -7.74 4.54 -39.96
C VAL A 39 -7.62 5.51 -41.14
N ALA A 40 -6.50 6.26 -41.18
CA ALA A 40 -5.62 6.30 -42.36
C ALA A 40 -4.24 6.87 -41.98
N ALA A 41 -3.19 6.15 -42.40
CA ALA A 41 -1.79 6.52 -42.30
C ALA A 41 -1.41 7.51 -43.42
N ALA A 42 -0.50 8.45 -43.12
CA ALA A 42 0.32 9.14 -44.10
C ALA A 42 1.69 9.46 -43.49
N THR A 43 2.71 8.80 -44.01
CA THR A 43 4.13 9.11 -43.85
C THR A 43 4.55 10.19 -44.85
N GLU A 44 5.34 11.19 -44.43
CA GLU A 44 6.63 11.57 -45.06
C GLU A 44 7.28 12.81 -44.40
N SER A 45 8.55 12.61 -44.01
CA SER A 45 9.72 13.48 -44.25
C SER A 45 9.85 14.88 -43.59
N THR A 46 10.72 14.89 -42.55
CA THR A 46 11.80 15.86 -42.25
C THR A 46 11.65 17.34 -42.64
N ASN A 47 11.66 18.21 -41.63
CA ASN A 47 12.56 19.37 -41.60
C ASN A 47 12.90 19.79 -40.16
N SER A 48 14.19 20.02 -39.95
CA SER A 48 14.83 20.51 -38.73
C SER A 48 14.76 22.03 -38.62
N SER A 49 14.85 22.50 -37.36
CA SER A 49 14.94 23.89 -36.86
C SER A 49 13.61 24.62 -36.64
N GLU A 50 13.12 24.55 -35.39
CA GLU A 50 12.73 25.69 -34.55
C GLU A 50 12.21 25.13 -33.20
N TYR A 51 13.07 25.14 -32.17
CA TYR A 51 12.63 24.89 -30.79
C TYR A 51 12.05 26.19 -30.23
N GLU A 52 10.82 26.50 -30.60
CA GLU A 52 10.00 27.47 -29.88
C GLU A 52 9.45 26.80 -28.62
N GLY A 53 9.80 27.37 -27.46
CA GLY A 53 9.40 26.89 -26.16
C GLY A 53 7.89 26.90 -26.02
N ALA A 54 7.28 25.71 -26.11
CA ALA A 54 5.94 25.50 -25.60
C ALA A 54 6.00 25.74 -24.09
N MET A 55 5.50 26.89 -23.67
CA MET A 55 5.05 27.12 -22.30
C MET A 55 4.12 25.97 -21.95
N ILE A 56 4.61 25.01 -21.16
CA ILE A 56 3.75 24.14 -20.39
C ILE A 56 3.04 25.07 -19.40
N THR A 57 1.87 25.56 -19.81
CA THR A 57 0.93 26.14 -18.87
C THR A 57 0.50 24.98 -17.99
N SER A 58 1.14 24.86 -16.84
CA SER A 58 0.68 24.06 -15.72
C SER A 58 -0.62 24.67 -15.23
N ASP A 59 -1.71 24.44 -15.97
CA ASP A 59 -3.04 24.56 -15.41
C ASP A 59 -3.24 23.37 -14.46
N ASN A 60 -2.52 23.43 -13.35
CA ASN A 60 -2.79 22.67 -12.15
C ASN A 60 -3.89 23.45 -11.44
N SER A 61 -5.08 23.51 -12.04
CA SER A 61 -6.29 23.98 -11.37
C SER A 61 -6.60 22.97 -10.29
N PHE A 62 -5.93 23.16 -9.14
CA PHE A 62 -6.29 22.51 -7.91
C PHE A 62 -7.73 22.90 -7.61
N VAL A 63 -8.65 21.97 -7.87
CA VAL A 63 -9.98 22.02 -7.27
C VAL A 63 -9.76 22.20 -5.78
N GLU A 64 -10.40 23.20 -5.18
CA GLU A 64 -10.26 23.52 -3.76
C GLU A 64 -10.79 22.32 -2.94
N SER A 65 -9.89 21.38 -2.68
CA SER A 65 -10.18 20.16 -1.93
C SER A 65 -9.76 20.38 -0.49
N HIS A 66 -10.55 19.91 0.47
CA HIS A 66 -10.18 19.91 1.89
C HIS A 66 -9.09 18.87 2.22
N VAL A 67 -8.35 18.38 1.21
CA VAL A 67 -7.30 17.37 1.37
C VAL A 67 -5.99 18.05 1.74
N LYS A 68 -5.49 17.76 2.94
CA LYS A 68 -4.18 18.24 3.39
C LYS A 68 -3.08 17.27 2.93
N VAL A 69 -2.25 17.70 1.97
CA VAL A 69 -1.06 16.95 1.55
C VAL A 69 0.16 17.43 2.34
N MET A 70 0.94 16.51 2.91
CA MET A 70 2.14 16.82 3.69
C MET A 70 3.36 16.10 3.11
N GLY A 71 4.24 16.85 2.43
CA GLY A 71 5.53 16.34 1.96
C GLY A 71 6.58 16.39 3.08
N LEU A 72 7.01 15.23 3.58
CA LEU A 72 7.92 15.14 4.73
C LEU A 72 9.40 15.02 4.36
N GLY A 73 9.72 14.67 3.11
CA GLY A 73 11.07 14.33 2.69
C GLY A 73 11.54 13.00 3.28
N PHE A 74 12.84 12.88 3.59
CA PHE A 74 13.38 11.70 4.26
C PHE A 74 13.14 11.79 5.77
N ILE A 75 12.52 10.76 6.32
CA ILE A 75 12.20 10.66 7.75
C ILE A 75 12.83 9.40 8.36
N THR A 76 13.17 9.46 9.64
CA THR A 76 13.79 8.34 10.37
C THR A 76 12.80 7.57 11.26
N ASN A 77 11.58 8.09 11.41
CA ASN A 77 10.52 7.54 12.25
C ASN A 77 9.35 6.97 11.43
N MET A 78 9.63 6.30 10.30
CA MET A 78 8.59 5.74 9.41
C MET A 78 7.59 4.83 10.14
N ALA A 79 8.06 4.05 11.12
CA ALA A 79 7.20 3.19 11.92
C ALA A 79 6.07 3.95 12.63
N GLU A 80 6.32 5.16 13.14
CA GLU A 80 5.30 5.98 13.80
C GLU A 80 4.21 6.42 12.81
N TYR A 81 4.60 6.77 11.58
CA TYR A 81 3.67 7.13 10.53
C TYR A 81 2.84 5.93 10.06
N MET A 82 3.46 4.76 9.91
CA MET A 82 2.74 3.54 9.53
C MET A 82 1.73 3.13 10.60
N VAL A 83 2.08 3.26 11.88
CA VAL A 83 1.16 2.99 13.01
C VAL A 83 -0.04 3.94 13.02
N ALA A 84 0.17 5.20 12.60
CA ALA A 84 -0.90 6.20 12.56
C ALA A 84 -1.75 6.16 11.27
N ALA A 85 -1.37 5.36 10.28
CA ALA A 85 -2.04 5.30 8.98
C ALA A 85 -3.15 4.24 8.94
N ASP A 86 -4.20 4.51 8.16
CA ASP A 86 -5.27 3.54 7.88
C ASP A 86 -4.95 2.66 6.66
N VAL A 87 -4.20 3.20 5.68
CA VAL A 87 -3.83 2.54 4.43
C VAL A 87 -2.41 2.98 4.04
N LEU A 88 -1.61 2.05 3.53
CA LEU A 88 -0.33 2.33 2.90
C LEU A 88 -0.43 2.24 1.38
N VAL A 89 0.00 3.27 0.66
CA VAL A 89 0.16 3.24 -0.80
C VAL A 89 1.65 3.20 -1.11
N SER A 90 2.13 2.14 -1.79
CA SER A 90 3.57 1.96 -2.03
C SER A 90 3.89 1.00 -3.18
N LYS A 91 5.17 0.86 -3.51
CA LYS A 91 5.65 -0.22 -4.38
C LYS A 91 5.65 -1.58 -3.65
N ALA A 92 5.77 -2.68 -4.39
CA ALA A 92 5.80 -4.05 -3.86
C ALA A 92 7.14 -4.45 -3.21
N GLY A 93 7.72 -3.54 -2.42
CA GLY A 93 8.96 -3.77 -1.69
C GLY A 93 8.75 -4.82 -0.58
N PRO A 94 9.54 -5.90 -0.52
CA PRO A 94 9.28 -7.00 0.41
C PRO A 94 9.38 -6.56 1.88
N GLY A 95 10.34 -5.70 2.22
CA GLY A 95 10.48 -5.16 3.58
C GLY A 95 9.28 -4.31 4.00
N THR A 96 8.83 -3.40 3.13
CA THR A 96 7.68 -2.55 3.38
C THR A 96 6.39 -3.34 3.53
N ILE A 97 6.19 -4.38 2.71
CA ILE A 97 5.05 -5.30 2.84
C ILE A 97 5.09 -6.04 4.18
N ALA A 98 6.27 -6.56 4.57
CA ALA A 98 6.42 -7.26 5.84
C ALA A 98 6.15 -6.35 7.06
N GLU A 99 6.62 -5.10 7.02
CA GLU A 99 6.34 -4.09 8.03
C GLU A 99 4.84 -3.76 8.09
N ALA A 100 4.19 -3.51 6.95
CA ALA A 100 2.76 -3.23 6.89
C ALA A 100 1.91 -4.38 7.42
N ALA A 101 2.20 -5.62 7.00
CA ALA A 101 1.51 -6.81 7.49
C ALA A 101 1.66 -6.99 9.01
N SER A 102 2.87 -6.77 9.54
CA SER A 102 3.14 -6.84 10.99
C SER A 102 2.38 -5.76 11.78
N LEU A 103 2.10 -4.61 11.15
CA LEU A 103 1.30 -3.51 11.71
C LEU A 103 -0.21 -3.65 11.43
N SER A 104 -0.66 -4.73 10.80
CA SER A 104 -2.06 -4.91 10.38
C SER A 104 -2.56 -3.80 9.43
N LEU A 105 -1.68 -3.25 8.60
CA LEU A 105 -1.92 -2.12 7.73
C LEU A 105 -2.22 -2.60 6.29
N PRO A 106 -3.43 -2.33 5.74
CA PRO A 106 -3.76 -2.61 4.35
C PRO A 106 -2.85 -1.90 3.36
N VAL A 107 -2.53 -2.55 2.23
CA VAL A 107 -1.57 -2.04 1.24
C VAL A 107 -2.16 -1.92 -0.16
N MET A 108 -2.11 -0.71 -0.74
CA MET A 108 -2.36 -0.45 -2.15
C MET A 108 -1.03 -0.40 -2.90
N LEU A 109 -0.72 -1.47 -3.63
CA LEU A 109 0.49 -1.58 -4.43
C LEU A 109 0.36 -0.84 -5.76
N THR A 110 1.35 0.01 -6.09
CA THR A 110 1.32 0.83 -7.30
C THR A 110 2.31 0.36 -8.37
N SER A 111 3.39 -0.29 -7.97
CA SER A 111 4.44 -0.75 -8.87
C SER A 111 5.24 -1.89 -8.24
N PHE A 112 6.03 -2.58 -9.05
CA PHE A 112 6.96 -3.64 -8.63
C PHE A 112 8.15 -3.68 -9.59
N LEU A 113 9.28 -4.23 -9.13
CA LEU A 113 10.43 -4.49 -9.97
C LEU A 113 10.29 -5.84 -10.72
N PRO A 114 10.21 -5.87 -12.07
CA PRO A 114 10.02 -7.09 -12.84
C PRO A 114 11.12 -8.13 -12.59
N GLY A 115 10.74 -9.40 -12.51
CA GLY A 115 11.63 -10.51 -12.18
C GLY A 115 12.15 -10.55 -10.73
N GLN A 116 11.76 -9.61 -9.86
CA GLN A 116 12.12 -9.63 -8.43
C GLN A 116 10.91 -9.55 -7.51
N GLU A 117 10.03 -8.57 -7.73
CA GLU A 117 8.94 -8.21 -6.80
C GLU A 117 7.55 -8.68 -7.27
N GLU A 118 7.45 -9.37 -8.42
CA GLU A 118 6.18 -9.88 -8.96
C GLU A 118 5.43 -10.78 -7.96
N GLY A 119 6.15 -11.72 -7.34
CA GLY A 119 5.58 -12.61 -6.34
C GLY A 119 5.11 -11.90 -5.07
N ASN A 120 5.60 -10.67 -4.80
CA ASN A 120 5.13 -9.89 -3.66
C ASN A 120 3.73 -9.29 -3.92
N VAL A 121 3.39 -9.01 -5.19
CA VAL A 121 2.04 -8.61 -5.56
C VAL A 121 1.07 -9.76 -5.30
N ASP A 122 1.41 -10.95 -5.76
CA ASP A 122 0.62 -12.16 -5.52
C ASP A 122 0.43 -12.43 -4.03
N TYR A 123 1.48 -12.27 -3.22
CA TYR A 123 1.41 -12.42 -1.76
C TYR A 123 0.35 -11.50 -1.12
N VAL A 124 0.32 -10.23 -1.54
CA VAL A 124 -0.63 -9.23 -1.01
C VAL A 124 -2.06 -9.52 -1.47
N VAL A 125 -2.24 -9.81 -2.76
CA VAL A 125 -3.55 -10.04 -3.37
C VAL A 125 -4.17 -11.34 -2.87
N GLN A 126 -3.41 -12.44 -2.86
CA GLN A 126 -3.89 -13.74 -2.39
C GLN A 126 -4.07 -13.76 -0.87
N GLY A 127 -3.27 -12.99 -0.13
CA GLY A 127 -3.45 -12.77 1.30
C GLY A 127 -4.65 -11.89 1.64
N GLU A 128 -5.34 -11.31 0.65
CA GLU A 128 -6.54 -10.47 0.82
C GLU A 128 -6.35 -9.30 1.79
N PHE A 129 -5.14 -8.70 1.80
CA PHE A 129 -4.84 -7.54 2.64
C PHE A 129 -4.43 -6.30 1.84
N GLY A 130 -4.63 -6.37 0.52
CA GLY A 130 -4.33 -5.28 -0.38
C GLY A 130 -4.70 -5.64 -1.81
N THR A 131 -4.35 -4.75 -2.73
CA THR A 131 -4.46 -5.00 -4.17
C THR A 131 -3.39 -4.26 -4.94
N PHE A 132 -3.34 -4.43 -6.26
CA PHE A 132 -2.44 -3.75 -7.16
C PHE A 132 -3.20 -2.98 -8.23
N VAL A 133 -2.80 -1.73 -8.45
CA VAL A 133 -3.22 -0.88 -9.55
C VAL A 133 -1.97 -0.16 -10.04
N SER A 134 -1.67 -0.27 -11.33
CA SER A 134 -0.47 0.34 -11.93
C SER A 134 -0.42 1.84 -11.65
N ASP A 135 0.77 2.37 -11.37
CA ASP A 135 1.02 3.81 -11.20
C ASP A 135 0.72 4.65 -12.46
N SER A 136 0.59 3.99 -13.61
CA SER A 136 0.03 4.57 -14.83
C SER A 136 -1.48 4.90 -14.75
N ASP A 137 -2.19 4.41 -13.72
CA ASP A 137 -3.61 4.68 -13.46
C ASP A 137 -3.85 5.29 -12.05
N PRO A 138 -3.54 6.58 -11.86
CA PRO A 138 -3.76 7.26 -10.58
C PRO A 138 -5.23 7.32 -10.16
N GLN A 139 -6.16 7.36 -11.12
CA GLN A 139 -7.59 7.40 -10.82
C GLN A 139 -8.05 6.06 -10.23
N GLY A 140 -7.64 4.93 -10.82
CA GLY A 140 -7.92 3.61 -10.27
C GLY A 140 -7.35 3.42 -8.87
N ILE A 141 -6.14 3.93 -8.60
CA ILE A 141 -5.56 3.92 -7.24
C ILE A 141 -6.47 4.70 -6.27
N SER A 142 -6.87 5.92 -6.66
CA SER A 142 -7.76 6.76 -5.85
C SER A 142 -9.10 6.08 -5.57
N ASP A 143 -9.73 5.51 -6.59
CA ASP A 143 -11.04 4.86 -6.48
C ASP A 143 -10.99 3.64 -5.55
N VAL A 144 -9.94 2.83 -5.63
CA VAL A 144 -9.74 1.68 -4.75
C VAL A 144 -9.55 2.13 -3.31
N VAL A 145 -8.66 3.08 -3.05
CA VAL A 145 -8.39 3.59 -1.70
C VAL A 145 -9.64 4.23 -1.11
N ALA A 146 -10.36 5.05 -1.88
CA ALA A 146 -11.63 5.63 -1.47
C ALA A 146 -12.66 4.55 -1.12
N SER A 147 -12.74 3.46 -1.90
CA SER A 147 -13.63 2.33 -1.60
C SER A 147 -13.29 1.63 -0.28
N TRP A 148 -12.03 1.65 0.15
CA TRP A 148 -11.63 1.06 1.44
C TRP A 148 -11.97 2.00 2.59
N LEU A 149 -11.66 3.29 2.44
CA LEU A 149 -11.88 4.28 3.49
C LEU A 149 -13.36 4.60 3.72
N THR A 150 -14.21 4.42 2.70
CA THR A 150 -15.66 4.62 2.80
C THR A 150 -16.43 3.38 3.27
N ASP A 151 -15.78 2.20 3.30
CA ASP A 151 -16.34 0.95 3.80
C ASP A 151 -15.53 0.42 4.99
N VAL A 152 -15.99 0.75 6.19
CA VAL A 152 -15.36 0.35 7.45
C VAL A 152 -15.24 -1.18 7.59
N GLN A 153 -16.17 -1.96 7.03
CA GLN A 153 -16.10 -3.42 7.13
C GLN A 153 -15.03 -3.98 6.20
N LYS A 154 -14.93 -3.44 4.98
CA LYS A 154 -13.87 -3.78 4.04
C LYS A 154 -12.50 -3.45 4.59
N LEU A 155 -12.32 -2.25 5.15
CA LEU A 155 -11.05 -1.85 5.76
C LEU A 155 -10.65 -2.75 6.94
N LYS A 156 -11.61 -3.09 7.81
CA LYS A 156 -11.38 -4.04 8.92
C LYS A 156 -11.01 -5.43 8.42
N HIS A 157 -11.64 -5.89 7.34
CA HIS A 157 -11.34 -7.19 6.74
C HIS A 157 -9.90 -7.23 6.21
N LEU A 158 -9.50 -6.22 5.43
CA LEU A 158 -8.13 -6.08 4.91
C LEU A 158 -7.11 -6.04 6.06
N SER A 159 -7.38 -5.24 7.11
CA SER A 159 -6.50 -5.12 8.26
C SER A 159 -6.38 -6.43 9.04
N ALA A 160 -7.48 -7.16 9.23
CA ALA A 160 -7.48 -8.46 9.88
C ALA A 160 -6.69 -9.50 9.08
N ASN A 161 -6.71 -9.43 7.75
CA ASN A 161 -5.92 -10.31 6.90
C ASN A 161 -4.44 -9.93 6.89
N ALA A 162 -4.11 -8.63 6.86
CA ALA A 162 -2.74 -8.13 7.00
C ALA A 162 -2.10 -8.72 8.26
N LYS A 163 -2.83 -8.67 9.38
CA LYS A 163 -2.39 -9.23 10.66
C LYS A 163 -2.09 -10.73 10.60
N LYS A 164 -2.88 -11.52 9.87
CA LYS A 164 -2.66 -12.98 9.73
C LYS A 164 -1.42 -13.29 8.90
N CYS A 165 -1.11 -12.43 7.93
CA CYS A 165 0.06 -12.53 7.06
C CYS A 165 1.32 -11.91 7.70
N GLY A 166 1.19 -11.17 8.80
CA GLY A 166 2.30 -10.58 9.53
C GLY A 166 3.12 -11.62 10.31
N ALA A 167 4.42 -11.41 10.38
CA ALA A 167 5.35 -12.26 11.14
C ALA A 167 6.27 -11.38 12.02
N PRO A 168 5.72 -10.73 13.08
CA PRO A 168 6.45 -9.74 13.87
C PRO A 168 7.68 -10.31 14.59
N ASP A 169 7.69 -11.61 14.89
CA ASP A 169 8.79 -12.28 15.59
C ASP A 169 9.73 -13.04 14.65
N ALA A 170 9.58 -12.89 13.32
CA ALA A 170 10.32 -13.67 12.31
C ALA A 170 11.84 -13.62 12.50
N ALA A 171 12.40 -12.46 12.88
CA ALA A 171 13.83 -12.34 13.14
C ALA A 171 14.28 -13.21 14.32
N ALA A 172 13.50 -13.26 15.40
CA ALA A 172 13.79 -14.10 16.56
C ALA A 172 13.66 -15.59 16.20
N GLU A 173 12.61 -15.97 15.47
CA GLU A 173 12.39 -17.34 14.99
C GLU A 173 13.54 -17.83 14.09
N ILE A 174 14.01 -16.99 13.17
CA ILE A 174 15.14 -17.32 12.29
C ILE A 174 16.43 -17.51 13.10
N VAL A 175 16.69 -16.65 14.08
CA VAL A 175 17.86 -16.77 14.96
C VAL A 175 17.82 -18.07 15.75
N GLU A 176 16.65 -18.43 16.30
CA GLU A 176 16.45 -19.68 17.01
C GLU A 176 16.71 -20.90 16.10
N ALA A 177 16.12 -20.93 14.91
CA ALA A 177 16.29 -22.01 13.95
C ALA A 177 17.76 -22.20 13.51
N ILE A 178 18.50 -21.10 13.30
CA ILE A 178 19.93 -21.14 12.99
C ILE A 178 20.71 -21.68 14.20
N GLY A 179 20.39 -21.22 15.41
CA GLY A 179 21.04 -21.65 16.65
C GLY A 179 20.86 -23.15 16.90
N GLU A 180 19.64 -23.67 16.76
CA GLU A 180 19.35 -25.09 16.89
C GLU A 180 20.12 -25.94 15.87
N SER A 181 20.17 -25.49 14.61
CA SER A 181 20.88 -26.16 13.54
C SER A 181 22.40 -26.23 13.83
N ALA A 182 22.97 -25.14 14.33
CA ALA A 182 24.38 -25.08 14.70
C ALA A 182 24.71 -26.00 15.88
N LEU A 183 23.89 -26.00 16.94
CA LEU A 183 24.07 -26.88 18.11
C LEU A 183 23.94 -28.35 17.74
N ARG A 184 22.97 -28.69 16.89
CA ARG A 184 22.79 -30.05 16.37
C ARG A 184 24.05 -30.52 15.63
N TRP A 185 24.63 -29.66 14.78
CA TRP A 185 25.84 -30.01 14.04
C TRP A 185 27.05 -30.23 14.95
N LYS A 186 27.23 -29.36 15.96
CA LYS A 186 28.28 -29.51 16.97
C LYS A 186 28.20 -30.87 17.67
N ASN A 187 27.02 -31.25 18.16
CA ASN A 187 26.81 -32.51 18.89
C ASN A 187 27.13 -33.74 18.01
N ILE A 188 26.77 -33.69 16.72
CA ILE A 188 27.10 -34.76 15.77
C ILE A 188 28.61 -34.93 15.65
N ASN A 189 29.37 -33.83 15.53
CA ASN A 189 30.82 -33.90 15.40
C ASN A 189 31.52 -34.36 16.69
N ASP A 190 31.11 -33.84 17.84
CA ASP A 190 31.66 -34.25 19.13
C ASP A 190 31.46 -35.77 19.35
N SER A 191 30.29 -36.29 18.97
CA SER A 191 30.00 -37.74 19.07
C SER A 191 30.80 -38.62 18.10
N LYS A 192 31.26 -38.08 16.97
CA LYS A 192 32.11 -38.79 16.01
C LYS A 192 33.56 -38.87 16.50
N HIS A 193 34.06 -37.81 17.12
CA HIS A 193 35.42 -37.77 17.66
C HIS A 193 35.56 -38.50 19.00
N ALA A 194 34.49 -38.68 19.77
CA ALA A 194 34.50 -39.47 21.01
C ALA A 194 34.52 -41.00 20.79
N LYS A 195 34.35 -41.49 19.55
CA LYS A 195 34.33 -42.92 19.20
C LYS A 195 35.59 -43.41 18.47
N SER A 196 36.61 -42.55 18.34
CA SER A 196 37.94 -42.87 17.83
C SER A 196 38.95 -42.95 18.98
#